data_AF-A0AAJ2JB49-F1
#
_entry.id   AF-A0AAJ2JB49-F1
#
_cell.length_a   1.000
_cell.length_b   1.000
_cell.length_c   1.000
_cell.angle_alpha   90.00
_cell.angle_beta   90.00
_cell.angle_gamma   90.00
#
_symmetry.space_group_name_H-M   'P 1'
#
loop_
_entity.id
_entity.type
_entity.pdbx_description
1 polymer ?
#
loop_
_entity_poly.entity_id
_entity_poly.type
_entity_poly.pdbx_seq_one_letter_code
_entity_poly.pdbx_strand_id
1 'polypeptide(L)'
;MYGWVRQFINYRSFYLWRARYRYYTRNVDGWMLSSALCLACMAMVLWYYWRVASVPPPRVHPEAAALRVENITHEAIRRIVSVRHGGSVPGEMFSTPEEVRAGTLRSLQVRQLLDSAEAWQLKAHLLADMADYITATGSCFPYECWRVTHRLELLRAAQAENAAINEALASVLAEPLDRMPNLDGGERMRVQSAWSDTFGDAYNQTWLLGDLQAMHARMMLEYPQRAGAPWLARLLTGDAEEPHLYPL
;
A
#
# COMPACT_ATOMS: atom_id res chain seq x y z
N MET A 1 -27.49 57.15 -7.84
CA MET A 1 -27.72 55.68 -7.99
C MET A 1 -27.60 55.18 -9.44
N TYR A 2 -28.34 55.69 -10.43
CA TYR A 2 -28.18 55.25 -11.84
C TYR A 2 -26.82 55.64 -12.47
N GLY A 3 -26.17 56.70 -11.95
CA GLY A 3 -24.89 57.19 -12.47
C GLY A 3 -23.77 56.15 -12.49
N TRP A 4 -23.78 55.16 -11.58
CA TRP A 4 -22.76 54.12 -11.50
C TRP A 4 -22.94 53.00 -12.55
N VAL A 5 -24.18 52.75 -13.03
CA VAL A 5 -24.50 51.66 -13.97
C VAL A 5 -24.78 52.18 -15.39
N ARG A 6 -24.66 53.50 -15.61
CA ARG A 6 -25.03 54.17 -16.86
C ARG A 6 -24.28 53.64 -18.09
N GLN A 7 -23.06 53.13 -17.91
CA GLN A 7 -22.25 52.55 -18.99
C GLN A 7 -22.71 51.14 -19.42
N PHE A 8 -23.41 50.40 -18.55
CA PHE A 8 -23.73 49.00 -18.77
C PHE A 8 -25.21 48.76 -19.11
N ILE A 9 -26.11 49.60 -18.61
CA ILE A 9 -27.56 49.36 -18.73
C ILE A 9 -28.28 50.68 -19.03
N ASN A 10 -29.16 50.66 -20.04
CA ASN A 10 -30.03 51.77 -20.40
C ASN A 10 -31.01 52.15 -19.28
N TYR A 11 -31.36 53.44 -19.19
CA TYR A 11 -32.14 54.01 -18.08
C TYR A 11 -33.46 53.27 -17.82
N ARG A 12 -34.21 53.02 -18.90
CA ARG A 12 -35.47 52.27 -18.85
C ARG A 12 -35.28 50.84 -18.33
N SER A 13 -34.23 50.16 -18.78
CA SER A 13 -33.90 48.80 -18.37
C SER A 13 -33.48 48.72 -16.91
N PHE A 14 -32.74 49.72 -16.40
CA PHE A 14 -32.33 49.79 -14.99
C PHE A 14 -33.54 49.90 -14.05
N TYR A 15 -34.50 50.78 -14.35
CA TYR A 15 -35.67 50.96 -13.50
C TYR A 15 -36.66 49.79 -13.59
N LEU A 16 -36.82 49.16 -14.77
CA LEU A 16 -37.58 47.93 -14.90
C LEU A 16 -36.94 46.76 -14.14
N TRP A 17 -35.61 46.62 -14.23
CA TRP A 17 -34.86 45.62 -13.47
C TRP A 17 -35.01 45.85 -11.97
N ARG A 18 -34.88 47.10 -11.50
CA ARG A 18 -35.05 47.43 -10.08
C ARG A 18 -36.47 47.18 -9.59
N ALA A 19 -37.48 47.46 -10.40
CA ALA A 19 -38.88 47.18 -10.07
C ALA A 19 -39.15 45.67 -9.97
N ARG A 20 -38.64 44.89 -10.93
CA ARG A 20 -38.69 43.42 -10.88
C ARG A 20 -37.92 42.87 -9.68
N TYR A 21 -36.71 43.36 -9.43
CA TYR A 21 -35.90 42.98 -8.28
C TYR A 21 -36.66 43.22 -6.98
N ARG A 22 -37.20 44.41 -6.77
CA ARG A 22 -38.03 44.73 -5.60
C ARG A 22 -39.29 43.88 -5.50
N TYR A 23 -39.90 43.50 -6.62
CA TYR A 23 -41.06 42.61 -6.64
C TYR A 23 -40.70 41.20 -6.18
N TYR A 24 -39.60 40.64 -6.69
CA TYR A 24 -39.11 39.32 -6.29
C TYR A 24 -38.58 39.28 -4.86
N THR A 25 -37.89 40.33 -4.40
CA THR A 25 -37.36 40.39 -3.03
C THR A 25 -38.39 40.87 -2.00
N ARG A 26 -39.63 41.22 -2.42
CA ARG A 26 -40.67 41.76 -1.52
C ARG A 26 -41.14 40.75 -0.48
N ASN A 27 -41.15 39.46 -0.85
CA ASN A 27 -41.63 38.35 -0.02
C ASN A 27 -40.48 37.50 0.53
N VAL A 28 -39.22 37.92 0.31
CA VAL A 28 -38.07 37.24 0.90
C VAL A 28 -37.97 37.72 2.35
N ASP A 29 -38.57 36.94 3.24
CA ASP A 29 -38.52 37.18 4.68
C ASP A 29 -37.18 36.70 5.25
N GLY A 30 -36.67 37.39 6.28
CA GLY A 30 -35.44 37.00 6.98
C GLY A 30 -35.54 35.57 7.54
N TRP A 31 -36.73 35.15 7.94
CA TRP A 31 -37.05 33.78 8.37
C TRP A 31 -36.91 32.73 7.25
N MET A 32 -37.24 33.10 6.02
CA MET A 32 -37.05 32.21 4.86
C MET A 32 -35.57 32.02 4.54
N LEU A 33 -34.79 33.09 4.65
CA LEU A 33 -33.33 33.02 4.47
C LEU A 33 -32.65 32.23 5.58
N SER A 34 -33.06 32.42 6.84
CA SER A 34 -32.50 31.67 7.98
C SER A 34 -32.82 30.18 7.89
N SER A 35 -34.07 29.82 7.56
CA SER A 35 -34.46 28.41 7.37
C SER A 35 -33.74 27.75 6.18
N ALA A 36 -33.61 28.46 5.06
CA ALA A 36 -32.83 27.97 3.91
C ALA A 36 -31.34 27.77 4.27
N LEU A 37 -30.75 28.69 5.05
CA LEU A 37 -29.38 28.57 5.53
C LEU A 37 -29.21 27.38 6.47
N CYS A 38 -30.14 27.18 7.42
CA CYS A 38 -30.14 26.02 8.31
C CYS A 38 -30.25 24.69 7.53
N LEU A 39 -31.12 24.63 6.52
CA LEU A 39 -31.25 23.45 5.66
C LEU A 39 -29.97 23.19 4.85
N ALA A 40 -29.35 24.24 4.30
CA ALA A 40 -28.08 24.12 3.61
C ALA A 40 -26.96 23.62 4.54
N CYS A 41 -26.90 24.13 5.77
CA CYS A 41 -25.98 23.65 6.80
C CYS A 41 -26.23 22.16 7.13
N MET A 42 -27.49 21.75 7.33
CA MET A 42 -27.82 20.34 7.58
C MET A 42 -27.45 19.44 6.40
N ALA A 43 -27.76 19.86 5.17
CA ALA A 43 -27.39 19.11 3.97
C ALA A 43 -25.87 18.98 3.84
N MET A 44 -25.11 20.04 4.16
CA MET A 44 -23.66 20.01 4.16
C MET A 44 -23.12 19.05 5.23
N VAL A 45 -23.68 19.06 6.45
CA VAL A 45 -23.32 18.12 7.53
C VAL A 45 -23.65 16.68 7.15
N LEU A 46 -24.80 16.42 6.53
CA LEU A 46 -25.19 15.07 6.07
C LEU A 46 -24.33 14.57 4.91
N TRP A 47 -24.06 15.42 3.92
CA TRP A 47 -23.13 15.11 2.83
C TRP A 47 -21.74 14.79 3.37
N TYR A 48 -21.30 15.58 4.34
CA TYR A 48 -20.04 15.40 5.02
C TYR A 48 -20.01 14.10 5.84
N TYR A 49 -21.05 13.81 6.62
CA TYR A 49 -21.20 12.58 7.39
C TYR A 49 -21.19 11.36 6.48
N TRP A 50 -21.93 11.41 5.37
CA TRP A 50 -21.96 10.35 4.37
C TRP A 50 -20.55 10.07 3.83
N ARG A 51 -19.77 11.11 3.51
CA ARG A 51 -18.38 10.97 3.04
C ARG A 51 -17.46 10.27 4.05
N VAL A 52 -17.68 10.48 5.34
CA VAL A 52 -16.89 9.86 6.42
C VAL A 52 -17.35 8.44 6.72
N ALA A 53 -18.66 8.23 6.81
CA ALA A 53 -19.23 6.91 7.03
C ALA A 53 -18.97 5.95 5.84
N SER A 54 -18.74 6.50 4.65
CA SER A 54 -18.38 5.74 3.46
C SER A 54 -16.88 5.49 3.30
N VAL A 55 -16.04 5.76 4.31
CA VAL A 55 -14.61 5.40 4.23
C VAL A 55 -14.53 3.86 4.14
N PRO A 56 -13.99 3.31 3.04
CA PRO A 56 -13.91 1.87 2.88
C PRO A 56 -13.01 1.31 3.99
N PRO A 57 -13.43 0.24 4.69
CA PRO A 57 -12.55 -0.44 5.62
C PRO A 57 -11.31 -0.95 4.86
N PRO A 58 -10.13 -0.98 5.50
CA PRO A 58 -8.93 -1.50 4.85
C PRO A 58 -9.17 -2.95 4.43
N ARG A 59 -8.68 -3.33 3.25
CA ARG A 59 -8.76 -4.70 2.74
C ARG A 59 -8.01 -5.66 3.64
N VAL A 60 -6.94 -5.20 4.28
CA VAL A 60 -6.19 -5.95 5.28
C VAL A 60 -6.02 -5.12 6.55
N HIS A 61 -6.44 -5.68 7.69
CA HIS A 61 -6.21 -5.03 8.98
C HIS A 61 -4.70 -4.94 9.24
N PRO A 62 -4.17 -3.82 9.78
CA PRO A 62 -2.72 -3.62 9.95
C PRO A 62 -2.05 -4.71 10.81
N GLU A 63 -2.74 -5.20 11.84
CA GLU A 63 -2.26 -6.30 12.69
C GLU A 63 -2.26 -7.64 11.94
N ALA A 64 -3.29 -7.91 11.14
CA ALA A 64 -3.34 -9.10 10.32
C ALA A 64 -2.26 -9.08 9.23
N ALA A 65 -1.96 -7.91 8.68
CA ALA A 65 -0.83 -7.72 7.78
C ALA A 65 0.50 -7.98 8.47
N ALA A 66 0.71 -7.46 9.68
CA ALA A 66 1.92 -7.68 10.48
C ALA A 66 2.17 -9.19 10.69
N LEU A 67 1.16 -9.93 11.14
CA LEU A 67 1.25 -11.38 11.35
C LEU A 67 1.54 -12.14 10.05
N ARG A 68 0.96 -11.71 8.92
CA ARG A 68 1.25 -12.35 7.62
C ARG A 68 2.67 -12.09 7.17
N VAL A 69 3.19 -10.87 7.33
CA VAL A 69 4.59 -10.56 7.02
C VAL A 69 5.53 -11.34 7.93
N GLU A 70 5.24 -11.40 9.23
CA GLU A 70 6.02 -12.19 10.19
C GLU A 70 6.01 -13.68 9.86
N ASN A 71 4.88 -14.23 9.43
CA ASN A 71 4.82 -15.62 8.99
C ASN A 71 5.66 -15.85 7.72
N ILE A 72 5.59 -14.93 6.74
CA ILE A 72 6.41 -15.00 5.52
C ILE A 72 7.90 -14.92 5.87
N THR A 73 8.31 -14.05 6.79
CA THR A 73 9.72 -13.91 7.18
C THR A 73 10.21 -15.16 7.91
N HIS A 74 9.43 -15.71 8.85
CA HIS A 74 9.77 -16.95 9.54
C HIS A 74 9.87 -18.13 8.59
N GLU A 75 8.91 -18.28 7.68
CA GLU A 75 8.92 -19.36 6.70
C GLU A 75 10.08 -19.20 5.71
N ALA A 76 10.45 -17.96 5.33
CA ALA A 76 11.64 -17.71 4.50
C ALA A 76 12.92 -18.15 5.22
N ILE A 77 13.10 -17.73 6.47
CA ILE A 77 14.26 -18.12 7.30
C ILE A 77 14.31 -19.64 7.46
N ARG A 78 13.16 -20.27 7.74
CA ARG A 78 13.06 -21.72 7.89
C ARG A 78 13.49 -22.46 6.62
N ARG A 79 13.07 -21.99 5.45
CA ARG A 79 13.47 -22.58 4.15
C ARG A 79 14.94 -22.34 3.84
N ILE A 80 15.48 -21.16 4.16
CA ILE A 80 16.92 -20.88 4.01
C ILE A 80 17.75 -21.83 4.88
N VAL A 81 17.34 -22.00 6.14
CA VAL A 81 17.99 -22.95 7.07
C VAL A 81 17.88 -24.38 6.54
N SER A 82 16.73 -24.79 6.00
CA SER A 82 16.57 -26.13 5.44
C SER A 82 17.43 -26.37 4.19
N VAL A 83 17.65 -25.34 3.36
CA VAL A 83 18.60 -25.43 2.24
C VAL A 83 20.02 -25.61 2.76
N ARG A 84 20.45 -24.81 3.74
CA ARG A 84 21.82 -24.85 4.29
C ARG A 84 22.17 -26.14 5.00
N HIS A 85 21.18 -26.79 5.62
CA HIS A 85 21.34 -28.12 6.22
C HIS A 85 21.04 -29.25 5.22
N GLY A 86 20.87 -28.89 3.95
CA GLY A 86 20.48 -29.79 2.90
C GLY A 86 21.66 -30.48 2.23
N GLY A 87 21.99 -31.69 2.66
CA GLY A 87 23.07 -32.50 2.08
C GLY A 87 23.64 -33.47 3.11
N SER A 88 24.70 -34.19 2.75
CA SER A 88 25.43 -35.07 3.68
C SER A 88 26.34 -34.27 4.63
N VAL A 89 27.07 -33.28 4.10
CA VAL A 89 28.06 -32.49 4.86
C VAL A 89 27.84 -30.99 4.65
N PRO A 90 27.74 -30.19 5.72
CA PRO A 90 27.64 -28.73 5.62
C PRO A 90 28.83 -28.11 4.88
N GLY A 91 28.55 -27.37 3.81
CA GLY A 91 29.54 -26.58 3.07
C GLY A 91 30.30 -27.34 1.99
N GLU A 92 30.14 -28.67 1.89
CA GLU A 92 30.72 -29.42 0.78
C GLU A 92 30.02 -29.11 -0.54
N MET A 93 30.81 -29.07 -1.62
CA MET A 93 30.29 -28.92 -2.96
C MET A 93 29.52 -30.18 -3.36
N PHE A 94 28.41 -30.00 -4.06
CA PHE A 94 27.67 -31.11 -4.62
C PHE A 94 28.52 -31.86 -5.64
N SER A 95 28.52 -33.18 -5.52
CA SER A 95 29.35 -34.08 -6.32
C SER A 95 28.56 -34.79 -7.42
N THR A 96 27.23 -34.82 -7.29
CA THR A 96 26.33 -35.45 -8.25
C THR A 96 25.36 -34.45 -8.87
N PRO A 97 24.90 -34.68 -10.12
CA PRO A 97 23.88 -33.85 -10.76
C PRO A 97 22.54 -33.89 -9.99
N GLU A 98 22.24 -35.00 -9.30
CA GLU A 98 21.04 -35.13 -8.46
C GLU A 98 21.09 -34.19 -7.25
N GLU A 99 22.24 -34.08 -6.59
CA GLU A 99 22.47 -33.15 -5.49
C GLU A 99 22.32 -31.69 -5.94
N VAL A 100 22.92 -31.32 -7.07
CA VAL A 100 22.79 -29.96 -7.63
C VAL A 100 21.33 -29.65 -7.96
N ARG A 101 20.61 -30.60 -8.57
CA ARG A 101 19.19 -30.42 -8.89
C ARG A 101 18.34 -30.27 -7.62
N ALA A 102 18.57 -31.10 -6.61
CA ALA A 102 17.87 -31.02 -5.34
C ALA A 102 18.19 -29.72 -4.58
N GLY A 103 19.45 -29.27 -4.61
CA GLY A 103 19.87 -27.97 -4.08
C GLY A 103 19.18 -26.80 -4.77
N THR A 104 19.15 -26.83 -6.11
CA THR A 104 18.48 -25.83 -6.95
C THR A 104 16.98 -25.78 -6.70
N LEU A 105 16.31 -26.93 -6.58
CA LEU A 105 14.88 -26.97 -6.24
C LEU A 105 14.59 -26.34 -4.88
N ARG A 106 15.41 -26.65 -3.87
CA ARG A 106 15.28 -26.06 -2.53
C ARG A 106 15.53 -24.56 -2.53
N SER A 107 16.53 -24.08 -3.27
CA SER A 107 16.82 -22.62 -3.36
C SER A 107 15.70 -21.87 -4.08
N LEU A 108 15.11 -22.45 -5.13
CA LEU A 108 13.94 -21.90 -5.81
C LEU A 108 12.71 -21.84 -4.88
N GLN A 109 12.49 -22.87 -4.06
CA GLN A 109 11.38 -22.90 -3.09
C GLN A 109 11.47 -21.77 -2.05
N VAL A 110 12.66 -21.29 -1.70
CA VAL A 110 12.83 -20.10 -0.84
C VAL A 110 12.22 -18.87 -1.53
N ARG A 111 12.57 -18.62 -2.79
CA ARG A 111 12.13 -17.43 -3.54
C ARG A 111 10.66 -17.51 -3.93
N GLN A 112 10.18 -18.69 -4.29
CA GLN A 112 8.77 -18.95 -4.59
C GLN A 112 7.82 -18.64 -3.41
N LEU A 113 8.31 -18.66 -2.17
CA LEU A 113 7.52 -18.20 -1.02
C LEU A 113 7.08 -16.74 -1.20
N LEU A 114 7.96 -15.90 -1.71
CA LEU A 114 7.73 -14.46 -1.91
C LEU A 114 6.86 -14.18 -3.16
N ASP A 115 6.77 -15.15 -4.05
CA ASP A 115 5.90 -15.18 -5.23
C ASP A 115 4.63 -16.03 -5.01
N SER A 116 4.38 -16.47 -3.77
CA SER A 116 3.16 -17.19 -3.44
C SER A 116 1.93 -16.32 -3.65
N ALA A 117 0.78 -16.94 -3.93
CA ALA A 117 -0.49 -16.24 -4.10
C ALA A 117 -0.84 -15.40 -2.86
N GLU A 118 -0.52 -15.89 -1.67
CA GLU A 118 -0.74 -15.19 -0.40
C GLU A 118 0.15 -13.95 -0.26
N ALA A 119 1.45 -14.05 -0.58
CA ALA A 119 2.37 -12.92 -0.56
C ALA A 119 1.97 -11.86 -1.61
N TRP A 120 1.56 -12.28 -2.80
CA TRP A 120 1.05 -11.37 -3.84
C TRP A 120 -0.24 -10.67 -3.41
N GLN A 121 -1.18 -11.41 -2.85
CA GLN A 121 -2.44 -10.85 -2.37
C GLN A 121 -2.21 -9.86 -1.22
N LEU A 122 -1.31 -10.18 -0.29
CA LEU A 122 -0.93 -9.26 0.79
C LEU A 122 -0.36 -7.96 0.23
N LYS A 123 0.64 -8.04 -0.67
CA LYS A 123 1.22 -6.85 -1.32
C LYS A 123 0.14 -6.02 -2.02
N ALA A 124 -0.74 -6.67 -2.78
CA ALA A 124 -1.82 -6.01 -3.49
C ALA A 124 -2.77 -5.27 -2.54
N HIS A 125 -3.17 -5.90 -1.44
CA HIS A 125 -4.04 -5.28 -0.43
C HIS A 125 -3.38 -4.09 0.26
N LEU A 126 -2.12 -4.24 0.68
CA LEU A 126 -1.36 -3.15 1.30
C LEU A 126 -1.26 -1.93 0.37
N LEU A 127 -0.89 -2.17 -0.89
CA LEU A 127 -0.75 -1.11 -1.89
C LEU A 127 -2.08 -0.47 -2.24
N ALA A 128 -3.15 -1.24 -2.36
CA ALA A 128 -4.48 -0.73 -2.67
C ALA A 128 -5.02 0.15 -1.52
N ASP A 129 -4.84 -0.28 -0.26
CA ASP A 129 -5.25 0.51 0.91
C ASP A 129 -4.46 1.82 1.02
N MET A 130 -3.14 1.78 0.77
CA MET A 130 -2.30 2.99 0.73
C MET A 130 -2.70 3.92 -0.41
N ALA A 131 -3.03 3.39 -1.59
CA ALA A 131 -3.50 4.18 -2.73
C ALA A 131 -4.85 4.85 -2.45
N ASP A 132 -5.79 4.13 -1.81
CA ASP A 132 -7.08 4.68 -1.39
C ASP A 132 -6.89 5.80 -0.36
N TYR A 133 -6.00 5.60 0.62
CA TYR A 133 -5.64 6.64 1.58
C TYR A 133 -5.06 7.91 0.91
N ILE A 134 -4.11 7.75 -0.02
CA ILE A 134 -3.52 8.89 -0.75
C ILE A 134 -4.58 9.60 -1.58
N THR A 135 -5.47 8.85 -2.23
CA THR A 135 -6.57 9.39 -3.04
C THR A 135 -7.57 10.16 -2.18
N ALA A 136 -7.89 9.64 -0.99
CA ALA A 136 -8.85 10.24 -0.08
C ALA A 136 -8.31 11.48 0.64
N THR A 137 -7.02 11.45 1.04
CA THR A 137 -6.40 12.54 1.81
C THR A 137 -5.65 13.55 0.95
N GLY A 138 -5.31 13.21 -0.30
CA GLY A 138 -4.43 14.01 -1.16
C GLY A 138 -2.99 14.09 -0.65
N SER A 139 -2.58 13.22 0.28
CA SER A 139 -1.27 13.28 0.94
C SER A 139 -0.69 11.90 1.25
N CYS A 140 0.63 11.81 1.36
CA CYS A 140 1.34 10.59 1.76
C CYS A 140 1.69 10.53 3.26
N PHE A 141 1.12 11.44 4.06
CA PHE A 141 1.45 11.57 5.48
C PHE A 141 1.25 10.23 6.22
N PRO A 142 2.07 9.90 7.24
CA PRO A 142 3.14 10.71 7.84
C PRO A 142 4.46 10.66 7.08
N TYR A 143 4.48 10.07 5.91
CA TYR A 143 5.66 10.00 5.07
C TYR A 143 5.65 11.10 4.02
N GLU A 144 6.85 11.49 3.61
CA GLU A 144 7.02 12.32 2.42
C GLU A 144 6.72 11.48 1.17
N CYS A 145 6.02 12.03 0.18
CA CYS A 145 5.60 11.25 -0.99
C CYS A 145 6.79 10.64 -1.75
N TRP A 146 7.94 11.33 -1.81
CA TRP A 146 9.15 10.77 -2.43
C TRP A 146 9.63 9.50 -1.70
N ARG A 147 9.48 9.43 -0.38
CA ARG A 147 9.89 8.27 0.43
C ARG A 147 8.99 7.09 0.12
N VAL A 148 7.69 7.32 -0.06
CA VAL A 148 6.73 6.29 -0.47
C VAL A 148 7.10 5.77 -1.86
N THR A 149 7.28 6.65 -2.85
CA THR A 149 7.64 6.24 -4.22
C THR A 149 8.97 5.49 -4.26
N HIS A 150 10.00 5.98 -3.57
CA HIS A 150 11.30 5.31 -3.50
C HIS A 150 11.20 3.90 -2.88
N ARG A 151 10.39 3.71 -1.84
CA ARG A 151 10.21 2.37 -1.22
C ARG A 151 9.49 1.41 -2.18
N LEU A 152 8.53 1.91 -2.96
CA LEU A 152 7.87 1.13 -4.00
C LEU A 152 8.82 0.76 -5.14
N GLU A 153 9.72 1.65 -5.52
CA GLU A 153 10.77 1.39 -6.52
C GLU A 153 11.73 0.30 -6.04
N LEU A 154 12.20 0.38 -4.79
CA LEU A 154 13.03 -0.67 -4.18
C LEU A 154 12.31 -2.02 -4.16
N LEU A 155 11.04 -2.05 -3.78
CA LEU A 155 10.25 -3.28 -3.75
C LEU A 155 10.10 -3.91 -5.15
N ARG A 156 9.86 -3.09 -6.18
CA ARG A 156 9.80 -3.57 -7.58
C ARG A 156 11.15 -4.05 -8.08
N ALA A 157 12.23 -3.36 -7.75
CA ALA A 157 13.58 -3.76 -8.12
C ALA A 157 13.95 -5.11 -7.49
N ALA A 158 13.67 -5.30 -6.20
CA ALA A 158 13.91 -6.56 -5.50
C ALA A 158 13.08 -7.72 -6.07
N GLN A 159 11.84 -7.47 -6.49
CA GLN A 159 11.01 -8.48 -7.17
C GLN A 159 11.60 -8.85 -8.54
N ALA A 160 12.06 -7.87 -9.31
CA ALA A 160 12.69 -8.13 -10.61
C ALA A 160 14.00 -8.90 -10.46
N GLU A 161 14.82 -8.59 -9.45
CA GLU A 161 16.04 -9.32 -9.12
C GLU A 161 15.73 -10.78 -8.77
N ASN A 162 14.76 -11.02 -7.88
CA ASN A 162 14.34 -12.38 -7.53
C ASN A 162 13.77 -13.17 -8.72
N ALA A 163 13.00 -12.52 -9.59
CA ALA A 163 12.49 -13.14 -10.80
C ALA A 163 13.63 -13.54 -11.77
N ALA A 164 14.62 -12.67 -11.96
CA ALA A 164 15.78 -12.95 -12.81
C ALA A 164 16.63 -14.11 -12.27
N ILE A 165 16.84 -14.17 -10.95
CA ILE A 165 17.53 -15.29 -10.29
C ILE A 165 16.74 -16.59 -10.48
N ASN A 166 15.42 -16.56 -10.27
CA ASN A 166 14.56 -17.73 -10.46
C ASN A 166 14.62 -18.27 -11.90
N GLU A 167 14.58 -17.38 -12.89
CA GLU A 167 14.69 -17.75 -14.30
C GLU A 167 16.08 -18.36 -14.61
N ALA A 168 17.15 -17.76 -14.10
CA ALA A 168 18.50 -18.27 -14.27
C ALA A 168 18.68 -19.66 -13.63
N LEU A 169 18.17 -19.87 -12.41
CA LEU A 169 18.21 -21.16 -11.71
C LEU A 169 17.32 -22.22 -12.38
N ALA A 170 16.21 -21.83 -12.99
CA ALA A 170 15.36 -22.76 -13.73
C ALA A 170 16.10 -23.40 -14.92
N SER A 171 17.08 -22.70 -15.51
CA SER A 171 17.92 -23.26 -16.57
C SER A 171 18.76 -24.46 -16.10
N VAL A 172 19.17 -24.48 -14.83
CA VAL A 172 19.91 -25.61 -14.23
C VAL A 172 19.02 -26.84 -14.12
N LEU A 173 17.72 -26.65 -13.85
CA LEU A 173 16.75 -27.75 -13.77
C LEU A 173 16.40 -28.35 -15.13
N ALA A 174 16.66 -27.63 -16.23
CA ALA A 174 16.44 -28.09 -17.59
C ALA A 174 17.57 -29.00 -18.09
N GLU A 175 18.71 -29.05 -17.40
CA GLU A 175 19.83 -29.90 -17.77
C GLU A 175 19.56 -31.40 -17.48
N PRO A 176 20.07 -32.32 -18.33
CA PRO A 176 19.91 -33.75 -18.12
C PRO A 176 20.63 -34.28 -16.87
N LEU A 177 20.05 -35.28 -16.19
CA LEU A 177 20.62 -35.88 -14.97
C LEU A 177 21.90 -36.70 -15.21
N ASP A 178 22.23 -37.06 -16.45
CA ASP A 178 23.44 -37.80 -16.81
C ASP A 178 24.69 -36.91 -16.92
N ARG A 179 24.53 -35.58 -16.79
CA ARG A 179 25.62 -34.61 -16.90
C ARG A 179 25.60 -33.63 -15.72
N MET A 180 26.77 -33.35 -15.18
CA MET A 180 26.94 -32.27 -14.20
C MET A 180 26.76 -30.92 -14.90
N PRO A 181 25.86 -30.04 -14.41
CA PRO A 181 25.68 -28.72 -15.00
C PRO A 181 26.94 -27.87 -14.84
N ASN A 182 27.24 -27.05 -15.84
CA ASN A 182 28.40 -26.15 -15.76
C ASN A 182 28.11 -25.01 -14.76
N LEU A 183 28.85 -24.93 -13.66
CA LEU A 183 28.66 -23.95 -12.59
C LEU A 183 29.51 -22.66 -12.69
N ASP A 184 30.12 -22.37 -13.84
CA ASP A 184 31.00 -21.19 -14.03
C ASP A 184 30.30 -19.81 -13.98
N GLY A 185 28.95 -19.78 -14.01
CA GLY A 185 28.17 -18.53 -14.00
C GLY A 185 27.76 -18.10 -12.59
N GLY A 186 27.64 -16.80 -12.34
CA GLY A 186 27.27 -16.26 -11.01
C GLY A 186 26.05 -16.93 -10.36
N GLU A 187 24.94 -17.04 -11.10
CA GLU A 187 23.73 -17.70 -10.62
C GLU A 187 23.90 -19.22 -10.43
N ARG A 188 24.79 -19.84 -11.20
CA ARG A 188 25.08 -21.28 -11.06
C ARG A 188 26.05 -21.57 -9.91
N MET A 189 26.96 -20.66 -9.60
CA MET A 189 27.78 -20.73 -8.40
C MET A 189 26.93 -20.73 -7.13
N ARG A 190 25.75 -20.10 -7.13
CA ARG A 190 24.82 -20.13 -5.99
C ARG A 190 24.33 -21.55 -5.64
N VAL A 191 24.35 -22.48 -6.59
CA VAL A 191 23.89 -23.87 -6.38
C VAL A 191 25.05 -24.87 -6.32
N GLN A 192 26.29 -24.41 -6.17
CA GLN A 192 27.46 -25.27 -6.05
C GLN A 192 27.47 -26.08 -4.74
N SER A 193 26.92 -25.52 -3.66
CA SER A 193 26.77 -26.19 -2.38
C SER A 193 25.51 -25.73 -1.66
N ALA A 194 25.21 -26.35 -0.52
CA ALA A 194 24.12 -25.91 0.34
C ALA A 194 24.33 -24.50 0.94
N TRP A 195 25.57 -24.00 0.92
CA TRP A 195 26.00 -22.75 1.55
C TRP A 195 26.42 -21.67 0.56
N SER A 196 26.45 -21.97 -0.74
CA SER A 196 26.90 -21.02 -1.76
C SER A 196 25.92 -19.90 -2.03
N ASP A 197 24.61 -20.13 -1.84
CA ASP A 197 23.61 -19.07 -1.97
C ASP A 197 23.53 -18.23 -0.68
N THR A 198 23.74 -16.92 -0.82
CA THR A 198 23.66 -15.99 0.29
C THR A 198 22.22 -15.68 0.68
N PHE A 199 21.26 -15.88 -0.23
CA PHE A 199 19.85 -15.48 -0.10
C PHE A 199 19.65 -14.00 0.24
N GLY A 200 20.63 -13.14 -0.07
CA GLY A 200 20.55 -11.70 0.18
C GLY A 200 19.35 -11.05 -0.50
N ASP A 201 18.99 -11.54 -1.68
CA ASP A 201 17.81 -11.16 -2.46
C ASP A 201 16.48 -11.47 -1.72
N ALA A 202 16.32 -12.68 -1.19
CA ALA A 202 15.16 -13.06 -0.39
C ALA A 202 15.08 -12.29 0.94
N TYR A 203 16.22 -12.05 1.61
CA TYR A 203 16.28 -11.21 2.81
C TYR A 203 15.89 -9.76 2.51
N ASN A 204 16.42 -9.19 1.43
CA ASN A 204 16.11 -7.82 1.04
C ASN A 204 14.62 -7.65 0.71
N GLN A 205 14.03 -8.59 -0.05
CA GLN A 205 12.61 -8.52 -0.39
C GLN A 205 11.70 -8.73 0.83
N THR A 206 12.05 -9.60 1.79
CA THR A 206 11.29 -9.74 3.04
C THR A 206 11.38 -8.48 3.90
N TRP A 207 12.55 -7.85 3.98
CA TRP A 207 12.75 -6.57 4.66
C TRP A 207 11.87 -5.47 4.05
N LEU A 208 11.88 -5.33 2.72
CA LEU A 208 11.08 -4.34 2.01
C LEU A 208 9.56 -4.57 2.16
N LEU A 209 9.14 -5.83 2.30
CA LEU A 209 7.76 -6.16 2.62
C LEU A 209 7.38 -5.71 4.04
N GLY A 210 8.29 -5.86 5.01
CA GLY A 210 8.13 -5.31 6.37
C GLY A 210 8.03 -3.79 6.38
N ASP A 211 8.91 -3.10 5.64
CA ASP A 211 8.84 -1.64 5.49
C ASP A 211 7.49 -1.19 4.88
N LEU A 212 6.99 -1.92 3.88
CA LEU A 212 5.68 -1.64 3.27
C LEU A 212 4.55 -1.83 4.28
N GLN A 213 4.58 -2.90 5.06
CA GLN A 213 3.58 -3.17 6.10
C GLN A 213 3.60 -2.09 7.19
N ALA A 214 4.77 -1.66 7.65
CA ALA A 214 4.89 -0.58 8.62
C ALA A 214 4.32 0.74 8.06
N MET A 215 4.58 1.03 6.79
CA MET A 215 4.05 2.20 6.11
C MET A 215 2.53 2.15 5.99
N HIS A 216 1.98 1.01 5.56
CA HIS A 216 0.53 0.76 5.51
C HIS A 216 -0.11 0.95 6.88
N ALA A 217 0.43 0.30 7.92
CA ALA A 217 -0.13 0.37 9.26
C ALA A 217 -0.19 1.81 9.76
N ARG A 218 0.88 2.58 9.54
CA ARG A 218 0.91 3.98 9.95
C ARG A 218 -0.06 4.84 9.14
N MET A 219 -0.20 4.62 7.83
CA MET A 219 -1.21 5.33 7.02
C MET A 219 -2.64 4.97 7.44
N MET A 220 -2.91 3.71 7.76
CA MET A 220 -4.24 3.26 8.20
C MET A 220 -4.64 3.84 9.56
N LEU A 221 -3.69 4.06 10.46
CA LEU A 221 -3.92 4.78 11.72
C LEU A 221 -4.29 6.26 11.49
N GLU A 222 -3.64 6.90 10.51
CA GLU A 222 -3.88 8.31 10.18
C GLU A 222 -5.15 8.49 9.33
N TYR A 223 -5.62 7.46 8.64
CA TYR A 223 -6.75 7.52 7.72
C TYR A 223 -8.03 8.11 8.35
N PRO A 224 -8.54 7.60 9.50
CA PRO A 224 -9.71 8.21 10.13
C PRO A 224 -9.44 9.63 10.65
N GLN A 225 -8.19 9.95 11.01
CA GLN A 225 -7.81 11.26 11.52
C GLN A 225 -7.72 12.32 10.42
N ARG A 226 -7.39 11.91 9.19
CA ARG A 226 -7.27 12.78 8.02
C ARG A 226 -8.51 12.84 7.15
N ALA A 227 -9.48 11.97 7.37
CA ALA A 227 -10.83 12.21 6.92
C ALA A 227 -11.29 13.58 7.47
N GLY A 228 -12.00 14.39 6.66
CA GLY A 228 -12.12 15.85 6.83
C GLY A 228 -12.69 16.46 8.13
N ALA A 229 -12.91 15.69 9.20
CA ALA A 229 -13.49 16.09 10.48
C ALA A 229 -13.31 14.94 11.51
N PRO A 230 -12.08 14.70 11.97
CA PRO A 230 -11.77 13.65 12.94
C PRO A 230 -12.38 13.90 14.33
N TRP A 231 -12.85 15.12 14.59
CA TRP A 231 -13.60 15.49 15.80
C TRP A 231 -15.02 14.93 15.80
N LEU A 232 -15.64 14.75 14.62
CA LEU A 232 -17.04 14.31 14.51
C LEU A 232 -17.17 12.81 14.78
N ALA A 233 -16.17 12.01 14.39
CA ALA A 233 -16.06 10.61 14.79
C ALA A 233 -15.91 10.50 16.33
N ARG A 234 -14.95 11.24 16.92
CA ARG A 234 -14.73 11.27 18.38
C ARG A 234 -15.96 11.66 19.18
N LEU A 235 -16.75 12.62 18.69
CA LEU A 235 -18.00 13.05 19.31
C LEU A 235 -19.12 12.00 19.25
N LEU A 236 -19.11 11.10 18.27
CA LEU A 236 -20.16 10.10 18.06
C LEU A 236 -19.83 8.73 18.66
N THR A 237 -18.56 8.33 18.65
CA THR A 237 -18.11 7.01 19.15
C THR A 237 -17.59 7.06 20.58
N GLY A 238 -17.50 8.25 21.19
CA GLY A 238 -16.73 8.46 22.42
C GLY A 238 -15.23 8.38 22.14
N ASP A 239 -14.42 8.86 23.09
CA ASP A 239 -12.95 8.72 23.05
C ASP A 239 -12.58 7.24 23.05
N ALA A 240 -12.55 6.64 21.86
CA ALA A 240 -11.99 5.31 21.66
C ALA A 240 -10.48 5.44 21.86
N GLU A 241 -9.99 4.75 22.89
CA GLU A 241 -8.59 4.68 23.32
C GLU A 241 -7.63 4.70 22.13
N GLU A 242 -6.61 5.56 22.20
CA GLU A 242 -5.45 5.44 21.33
C GLU A 242 -4.94 4.00 21.43
N PRO A 243 -4.81 3.26 20.31
CA PRO A 243 -4.25 1.92 20.37
C PRO A 243 -2.84 2.03 20.94
N HIS A 244 -2.65 1.44 22.13
CA HIS A 244 -1.38 1.45 22.83
C HIS A 244 -0.27 0.91 21.92
N LEU A 245 0.68 1.79 21.60
CA LEU A 245 1.93 1.44 20.95
C LEU A 245 2.71 0.50 21.87
N TYR A 246 2.84 -0.76 21.49
CA TYR A 246 3.99 -1.54 21.94
C TYR A 246 5.24 -0.95 21.27
N PRO A 247 6.27 -0.59 22.04
CA PRO A 247 7.53 -0.17 21.47
C PRO A 247 8.15 -1.36 20.71
N LEU A 248 8.38 -1.17 19.42
CA LEU A 248 9.33 -1.94 18.62
C LEU A 248 10.70 -1.27 18.69
#